data_AF-A0A7W1KR67-F1
#
_entry.id   AF-A0A7W1KR67-F1
#
_cell.length_a   1.000
_cell.length_b   1.000
_cell.length_c   1.000
_cell.angle_alpha   90.00
_cell.angle_beta   90.00
_cell.angle_gamma   90.00
#
_symmetry.space_group_name_H-M   'P 1'
#
loop_
_entity.id
_entity.type
_entity.pdbx_description
1 polymer ?
#
loop_
_entity_poly.entity_id
_entity_poly.type
_entity_poly.pdbx_seq_one_letter_code
_entity_poly.pdbx_strand_id
1 'polypeptide(L)'
;MEKAHSVTLTLQQLAEMSGGELTGDAAQVVSGAASLAEAMEGEITFFADPRYLPLLRKTRASAAFVPADFSEAIQPAQIRVAHPAKAFQQVVVAFAPRPIRFAPGVHATAVVAEEAQLGARVSIQPHAVIEAGARIGDDTVIGANSYVGHEVVIGAHCMIYPQVAIRERSIIGSRVILHSGAVIGADGFGFEIVEGRPQKIPQIGIVQIDDDVEIGANVTIDRAKFGRTWIKQGVKIDNLVQIAHNVVIGSHSVIAAQAGIAGSSRVGDQVMIGGQVGVTGHVEIGDRNMVAAKAGVSKNLPPDGGAWWSTPAIPLREAKEQLAWIHRLGKLFARVKALEKKLGM
;
A
#
# COMPACT_ATOMS: atom_id res chain seq x y z
N MET A 1 -0.18 30.38 18.90
CA MET A 1 0.43 29.38 18.00
C MET A 1 1.84 29.13 18.51
N GLU A 2 1.96 28.14 19.39
CA GLU A 2 3.25 27.73 19.95
C GLU A 2 4.07 27.11 18.81
N LYS A 3 5.28 27.63 18.57
CA LYS A 3 6.18 27.12 17.52
C LYS A 3 6.39 25.63 17.78
N ALA A 4 5.92 24.78 16.88
CA ALA A 4 6.26 23.37 16.89
C ALA A 4 7.77 23.25 17.08
N HIS A 5 8.21 22.43 18.04
CA HIS A 5 9.63 22.19 18.30
C HIS A 5 10.32 21.73 17.01
N SER A 6 10.93 22.66 16.27
CA SER A 6 11.69 22.36 15.06
C SER A 6 13.02 21.77 15.51
N VAL A 7 13.21 20.47 15.29
CA VAL A 7 14.52 19.85 15.42
C VAL A 7 15.47 20.58 14.47
N THR A 8 16.60 21.05 15.00
CA THR A 8 17.64 21.71 14.21
C THR A 8 18.89 20.85 14.26
N LEU A 9 19.58 20.73 13.12
CA LEU A 9 20.78 19.93 12.97
C LEU A 9 21.85 20.76 12.25
N THR A 10 23.09 20.63 12.69
CA THR A 10 24.25 21.19 12.00
C THR A 10 24.61 20.34 10.78
N LEU A 11 25.25 20.94 9.77
CA LEU A 11 25.73 20.19 8.61
C LEU A 11 26.74 19.10 9.00
N GLN A 12 27.52 19.33 10.07
CA GLN A 12 28.42 18.30 10.62
C GLN A 12 27.66 17.07 11.12
N GLN A 13 26.58 17.27 11.90
CA GLN A 13 25.74 16.16 12.37
C GLN A 13 25.11 15.41 11.20
N LEU A 14 24.70 16.11 10.15
CA LEU A 14 24.13 15.49 8.95
C LEU A 14 25.17 14.67 8.17
N ALA A 15 26.40 15.17 8.08
CA ALA A 15 27.51 14.43 7.49
C ALA A 15 27.80 13.14 8.29
N GLU A 16 27.85 13.23 9.61
CA GLU A 16 28.06 12.06 10.49
C GLU A 16 26.91 11.04 10.39
N MET A 17 25.65 11.49 10.41
CA MET A 17 24.47 10.63 10.29
C MET A 17 24.42 9.89 8.95
N SER A 18 24.91 10.52 7.88
CA SER A 18 24.91 9.95 6.53
C SER A 18 26.19 9.19 6.17
N GLY A 19 27.24 9.32 6.99
CA GLY A 19 28.60 8.86 6.65
C GLY A 19 29.21 9.63 5.47
N GLY A 20 28.79 10.87 5.24
CA GLY A 20 29.18 11.71 4.12
C GLY A 20 30.34 12.66 4.44
N GLU A 21 31.00 13.14 3.38
CA GLU A 21 32.05 14.17 3.48
C GLU A 21 31.44 15.56 3.25
N LEU A 22 31.63 16.47 4.21
CA LEU A 22 31.11 17.83 4.14
C LEU A 22 32.07 18.77 3.40
N THR A 23 31.54 19.54 2.45
CA THR A 23 32.17 20.73 1.87
C THR A 23 31.26 21.94 2.11
N GLY A 24 31.62 22.78 3.08
CA GLY A 24 30.82 23.92 3.52
C GLY A 24 31.11 24.28 4.98
N ASP A 25 30.29 25.15 5.58
CA ASP A 25 30.38 25.49 6.99
C ASP A 25 29.75 24.39 7.87
N ALA A 26 30.58 23.69 8.65
CA ALA A 26 30.17 22.64 9.58
C ALA A 26 29.16 23.12 10.65
N ALA A 27 29.23 24.40 11.03
CA ALA A 27 28.36 24.98 12.05
C ALA A 27 27.01 25.47 11.49
N GLN A 28 26.86 25.53 10.16
CA GLN A 28 25.60 25.93 9.54
C GLN A 28 24.48 24.99 9.97
N VAL A 29 23.34 25.59 10.37
CA VAL A 29 22.19 24.86 10.88
C VAL A 29 21.10 24.78 9.83
N VAL A 30 20.45 23.63 9.74
CA VAL A 30 19.22 23.43 8.99
C VAL A 30 18.11 22.92 9.90
N SER A 31 16.87 23.28 9.59
CA SER A 31 15.67 22.98 10.37
C SER A 31 14.63 22.18 9.59
N GLY A 32 14.93 21.82 8.35
CA GLY A 32 13.99 21.16 7.45
C GLY A 32 14.67 20.54 6.25
N ALA A 33 13.86 19.87 5.43
CA ALA A 33 14.30 19.22 4.23
C ALA A 33 13.21 19.33 3.15
N ALA A 34 13.62 19.59 1.92
CA ALA A 34 12.70 19.87 0.82
C ALA A 34 13.25 19.44 -0.54
N SER A 35 12.37 19.38 -1.54
CA SER A 35 12.73 19.04 -2.92
C SER A 35 13.66 20.10 -3.53
N LEU A 36 14.46 19.75 -4.55
CA LEU A 36 15.35 20.72 -5.22
C LEU A 36 14.62 21.99 -5.69
N ALA A 37 13.35 21.86 -6.09
CA ALA A 37 12.53 22.94 -6.63
C ALA A 37 11.96 23.87 -5.55
N GLU A 38 11.73 23.37 -4.35
CA GLU A 38 11.00 24.08 -3.29
C GLU A 38 11.89 24.46 -2.11
N ALA A 39 13.04 23.81 -1.97
CA ALA A 39 13.92 24.00 -0.84
C ALA A 39 14.36 25.46 -0.69
N MET A 40 14.22 25.96 0.53
CA MET A 40 14.55 27.32 0.95
C MET A 40 15.80 27.34 1.84
N GLU A 41 16.24 28.54 2.17
CA GLU A 41 17.31 28.75 3.14
C GLU A 41 16.91 28.15 4.49
N GLY A 42 17.85 27.43 5.12
CA GLY A 42 17.62 26.62 6.32
C GLY A 42 17.17 25.19 6.05
N GLU A 43 17.06 24.77 4.79
CA GLU A 43 16.66 23.40 4.43
C GLU A 43 17.77 22.65 3.67
N ILE A 44 17.80 21.33 3.88
CA ILE A 44 18.63 20.41 3.08
C ILE A 44 17.83 19.76 1.96
N THR A 45 18.49 19.48 0.84
CA THR A 45 17.92 18.74 -0.29
C THR A 45 18.85 17.60 -0.73
N PHE A 46 18.52 16.93 -1.84
CA PHE A 46 19.42 15.94 -2.43
C PHE A 46 19.42 16.01 -3.96
N PHE A 47 20.53 15.56 -4.52
CA PHE A 47 20.73 15.41 -5.95
C PHE A 47 21.34 14.04 -6.21
N ALA A 48 20.73 13.25 -7.09
CA ALA A 48 21.20 11.92 -7.45
C ALA A 48 21.14 11.65 -8.97
N ASP A 49 20.24 12.31 -9.69
CA ASP A 49 20.04 12.12 -11.12
C ASP A 49 20.51 13.36 -11.89
N PRO A 50 21.48 13.22 -12.82
CA PRO A 50 22.01 14.32 -13.64
C PRO A 50 20.95 15.14 -14.37
N ARG A 51 19.79 14.58 -14.69
CA ARG A 51 18.68 15.29 -15.36
C ARG A 51 18.16 16.48 -14.55
N TYR A 52 18.34 16.48 -13.23
CA TYR A 52 17.90 17.55 -12.34
C TYR A 52 18.96 18.61 -12.06
N LEU A 53 20.12 18.56 -12.74
CA LEU A 53 21.18 19.54 -12.57
C LEU A 53 20.71 21.00 -12.78
N PRO A 54 19.83 21.32 -13.76
CA PRO A 54 19.28 22.67 -13.89
C PRO A 54 18.47 23.12 -12.68
N LEU A 55 17.83 22.20 -11.94
CA LEU A 55 17.12 22.51 -10.70
C LEU A 55 18.11 22.70 -9.55
N LEU A 56 19.13 21.84 -9.44
CA LEU A 56 20.18 22.00 -8.42
C LEU A 56 20.87 23.36 -8.51
N ARG A 57 21.14 23.86 -9.71
CA ARG A 57 21.74 25.20 -9.90
C ARG A 57 20.82 26.35 -9.50
N LYS A 58 19.51 26.13 -9.41
CA LYS A 58 18.49 27.15 -9.08
C LYS A 58 17.91 27.00 -7.68
N THR A 59 18.27 25.94 -6.96
CA THR A 59 17.73 25.65 -5.64
C THR A 59 18.13 26.74 -4.65
N ARG A 60 17.30 26.97 -3.63
CA ARG A 60 17.60 27.89 -2.52
C ARG A 60 17.95 27.13 -1.26
N ALA A 61 18.16 25.82 -1.34
CA ALA A 61 18.60 24.98 -0.24
C ALA A 61 19.92 25.49 0.34
N SER A 62 20.06 25.37 1.66
CA SER A 62 21.30 25.67 2.35
C SER A 62 22.36 24.59 2.15
N ALA A 63 21.94 23.33 2.00
CA ALA A 63 22.82 22.20 1.74
C ALA A 63 22.16 21.17 0.82
N ALA A 64 22.97 20.35 0.16
CA ALA A 64 22.52 19.24 -0.67
C ALA A 64 23.36 17.98 -0.43
N PHE A 65 22.71 16.83 -0.30
CA PHE A 65 23.36 15.54 -0.51
C PHE A 65 23.66 15.37 -2.00
N VAL A 66 24.92 15.06 -2.34
CA VAL A 66 25.37 14.90 -3.73
C VAL A 66 26.19 13.60 -3.88
N PRO A 67 26.32 13.04 -5.10
CA PRO A 67 27.19 11.90 -5.33
C PRO A 67 28.63 12.19 -4.90
N ALA A 68 29.36 11.15 -4.46
CA ALA A 68 30.74 11.31 -3.98
C ALA A 68 31.67 11.98 -5.01
N ASP A 69 31.46 11.68 -6.30
CA ASP A 69 32.22 12.18 -7.44
C ASP A 69 31.69 13.51 -8.02
N PHE A 70 30.67 14.13 -7.40
CA PHE A 70 30.06 15.36 -7.89
C PHE A 70 31.07 16.52 -7.89
N SER A 71 31.39 17.12 -9.03
CA SER A 71 32.50 18.08 -9.13
C SER A 71 32.07 19.53 -9.39
N GLU A 72 30.78 19.79 -9.59
CA GLU A 72 30.31 21.13 -9.92
C GLU A 72 30.25 22.06 -8.70
N ALA A 73 30.68 23.30 -8.91
CA ALA A 73 30.46 24.36 -7.94
C ALA A 73 28.98 24.76 -7.94
N ILE A 74 28.32 24.58 -6.80
CA ILE A 74 26.93 24.96 -6.55
C ILE A 74 26.87 25.87 -5.32
N GLN A 75 25.80 26.64 -5.19
CA GLN A 75 25.61 27.54 -4.05
C GLN A 75 25.41 26.82 -2.70
N PRO A 76 24.63 25.72 -2.61
CA PRO A 76 24.46 25.00 -1.35
C PRO A 76 25.76 24.32 -0.89
N ALA A 77 25.92 24.20 0.43
CA ALA A 77 26.94 23.30 0.99
C ALA A 77 26.70 21.86 0.51
N GLN A 78 27.78 21.09 0.36
CA GLN A 78 27.71 19.75 -0.24
C GLN A 78 28.00 18.70 0.82
N ILE A 79 27.14 17.70 0.96
CA ILE A 79 27.45 16.48 1.71
C ILE A 79 27.55 15.33 0.72
N ARG A 80 28.78 14.90 0.46
CA ARG A 80 29.13 13.90 -0.55
C ARG A 80 28.92 12.50 0.01
N VAL A 81 28.07 11.71 -0.64
CA VAL A 81 27.69 10.36 -0.20
C VAL A 81 27.56 9.41 -1.38
N ALA A 82 27.68 8.10 -1.13
CA ALA A 82 27.50 7.07 -2.15
C ALA A 82 26.04 7.00 -2.68
N HIS A 83 25.05 7.27 -1.81
CA HIS A 83 23.63 7.17 -2.14
C HIS A 83 22.84 8.38 -1.62
N PRO A 84 22.82 9.51 -2.37
CA PRO A 84 22.19 10.76 -1.91
C PRO A 84 20.73 10.63 -1.51
N ALA A 85 19.94 9.88 -2.28
CA ALA A 85 18.52 9.67 -1.98
C ALA A 85 18.30 8.91 -0.66
N LYS A 86 19.16 7.92 -0.36
CA LYS A 86 19.10 7.14 0.88
C LYS A 86 19.52 7.99 2.09
N ALA A 87 20.60 8.75 1.96
CA ALA A 87 21.05 9.68 2.99
C ALA A 87 19.97 10.72 3.33
N PHE A 88 19.34 11.28 2.29
CA PHE A 88 18.21 12.18 2.44
C PHE A 88 17.05 11.54 3.18
N GLN A 89 16.64 10.31 2.82
CA GLN A 89 15.57 9.59 3.53
C GLN A 89 15.89 9.36 5.01
N GLN A 90 17.13 9.01 5.35
CA GLN A 90 17.55 8.80 6.74
C GLN A 90 17.45 10.09 7.57
N VAL A 91 17.80 11.23 6.97
CA VAL A 91 17.84 12.53 7.63
C VAL A 91 16.46 13.19 7.71
N VAL A 92 15.63 13.08 6.66
CA VAL A 92 14.28 13.66 6.64
C VAL A 92 13.43 13.15 7.80
N VAL A 93 13.64 11.89 8.23
CA VAL A 93 12.97 11.31 9.40
C VAL A 93 13.30 12.09 10.69
N ALA A 94 14.49 12.69 10.82
CA ALA A 94 14.85 13.50 11.97
C ALA A 94 14.12 14.86 12.00
N PHE A 95 13.73 15.37 10.82
CA PHE A 95 12.91 16.59 10.69
C PHE A 95 11.40 16.31 10.69
N ALA A 96 10.99 15.04 10.63
CA ALA A 96 9.59 14.68 10.64
C ALA A 96 8.93 15.14 11.96
N PRO A 97 7.69 15.69 11.92
CA PRO A 97 6.94 15.95 13.13
C PRO A 97 6.88 14.70 14.01
N ARG A 98 6.93 14.89 15.33
CA ARG A 98 6.79 13.77 16.25
C ARG A 98 5.50 13.00 15.91
N PRO A 99 5.56 11.66 15.82
CA PRO A 99 4.37 10.87 15.61
C PRO A 99 3.31 11.21 16.66
N ILE A 100 2.07 11.36 16.23
CA ILE A 100 0.94 11.54 17.15
C ILE A 100 0.85 10.27 17.99
N ARG A 101 0.91 10.43 19.31
CA ARG A 101 0.73 9.33 20.27
C ARG A 101 -0.64 9.48 20.91
N PHE A 102 -1.40 8.39 20.92
CA PHE A 102 -2.69 8.35 21.60
C PHE A 102 -2.47 7.85 23.03
N ALA A 103 -2.97 8.61 24.00
CA ALA A 103 -2.90 8.19 25.39
C ALA A 103 -3.73 6.91 25.59
N PRO A 104 -3.23 5.96 26.40
CA PRO A 104 -4.03 4.82 26.80
C PRO A 104 -5.30 5.22 27.56
N GLY A 105 -6.32 4.40 27.45
CA GLY A 105 -7.60 4.57 28.12
C GLY A 105 -8.79 4.35 27.19
N VAL A 106 -9.97 4.25 27.78
CA VAL A 106 -11.24 4.19 27.07
C VAL A 106 -11.90 5.56 27.15
N HIS A 107 -12.17 6.17 26.00
CA HIS A 107 -12.87 7.44 25.97
C HIS A 107 -14.29 7.29 26.53
N ALA A 108 -14.78 8.30 27.27
CA ALA A 108 -16.08 8.24 27.96
C ALA A 108 -17.29 8.02 27.03
N THR A 109 -17.14 8.29 25.73
CA THR A 109 -18.19 8.07 24.71
C THR A 109 -18.02 6.79 23.90
N ALA A 110 -16.97 6.01 24.17
CA ALA A 110 -16.83 4.68 23.58
C ALA A 110 -17.78 3.70 24.26
N VAL A 111 -18.32 2.76 23.48
CA VAL A 111 -19.19 1.69 23.99
C VAL A 111 -18.39 0.39 23.94
N VAL A 112 -18.09 -0.17 25.11
CA VAL A 112 -17.33 -1.41 25.24
C VAL A 112 -18.19 -2.41 26.00
N ALA A 113 -18.46 -3.56 25.38
CA ALA A 113 -19.20 -4.64 26.01
C ALA A 113 -18.47 -5.16 27.26
N GLU A 114 -19.23 -5.65 28.25
CA GLU A 114 -18.69 -6.13 29.52
C GLU A 114 -17.76 -7.34 29.33
N GLU A 115 -18.05 -8.22 28.35
CA GLU A 115 -17.24 -9.41 28.07
C GLU A 115 -16.01 -9.12 27.18
N ALA A 116 -15.83 -7.88 26.72
CA ALA A 116 -14.67 -7.50 25.92
C ALA A 116 -13.39 -7.51 26.77
N GLN A 117 -12.30 -7.99 26.20
CA GLN A 117 -11.01 -8.11 26.89
C GLN A 117 -10.02 -7.15 26.26
N LEU A 118 -9.54 -6.19 27.07
CA LEU A 118 -8.57 -5.17 26.66
C LEU A 118 -7.22 -5.47 27.29
N GLY A 119 -6.16 -5.44 26.47
CA GLY A 119 -4.78 -5.54 26.92
C GLY A 119 -4.29 -4.29 27.64
N ALA A 120 -3.02 -4.29 28.01
CA ALA A 120 -2.36 -3.17 28.66
C ALA A 120 -2.22 -1.99 27.68
N ARG A 121 -2.43 -0.78 28.20
CA ARG A 121 -2.19 0.48 27.47
C ARG A 121 -2.96 0.64 26.14
N VAL A 122 -4.09 -0.06 25.96
CA VAL A 122 -4.98 0.13 24.81
C VAL A 122 -5.58 1.54 24.81
N SER A 123 -5.77 2.13 23.62
CA SER A 123 -6.45 3.41 23.44
C SER A 123 -7.72 3.22 22.63
N ILE A 124 -8.89 3.38 23.26
CA ILE A 124 -10.20 3.32 22.60
C ILE A 124 -10.74 4.74 22.47
N GLN A 125 -10.83 5.24 21.24
CA GLN A 125 -11.16 6.63 20.92
C GLN A 125 -12.68 6.90 20.93
N PRO A 126 -13.12 8.18 20.83
CA PRO A 126 -14.53 8.55 20.93
C PRO A 126 -15.45 7.75 19.99
N HIS A 127 -16.59 7.31 20.52
CA HIS A 127 -17.65 6.64 19.76
C HIS A 127 -17.23 5.33 19.07
N ALA A 128 -16.06 4.78 19.39
CA ALA A 128 -15.75 3.40 19.00
C ALA A 128 -16.68 2.43 19.73
N VAL A 129 -17.04 1.34 19.04
CA VAL A 129 -17.90 0.27 19.57
C VAL A 129 -17.13 -1.03 19.57
N ILE A 130 -17.00 -1.66 20.74
CA ILE A 130 -16.33 -2.94 20.94
C ILE A 130 -17.36 -3.93 21.48
N GLU A 131 -17.67 -4.96 20.70
CA GLU A 131 -18.72 -5.93 21.00
C GLU A 131 -18.26 -7.07 21.91
N ALA A 132 -19.24 -7.85 22.38
CA ALA A 132 -19.04 -8.95 23.32
C ALA A 132 -18.03 -9.98 22.79
N GLY A 133 -17.17 -10.46 23.70
CA GLY A 133 -16.15 -11.48 23.41
C GLY A 133 -14.98 -11.00 22.57
N ALA A 134 -14.94 -9.72 22.14
CA ALA A 134 -13.79 -9.17 21.44
C ALA A 134 -12.54 -9.14 22.33
N ARG A 135 -11.36 -9.35 21.73
CA ARG A 135 -10.07 -9.35 22.42
C ARG A 135 -9.12 -8.39 21.70
N ILE A 136 -8.58 -7.42 22.43
CA ILE A 136 -7.69 -6.38 21.89
C ILE A 136 -6.36 -6.44 22.63
N GLY A 137 -5.27 -6.68 21.90
CA GLY A 137 -3.93 -6.80 22.47
C GLY A 137 -3.32 -5.49 22.95
N ASP A 138 -2.21 -5.61 23.67
CA ASP A 138 -1.51 -4.48 24.31
C ASP A 138 -1.11 -3.37 23.31
N ASP A 139 -1.11 -2.13 23.77
CA ASP A 139 -0.71 -0.93 23.01
C ASP A 139 -1.45 -0.71 21.69
N THR A 140 -2.57 -1.41 21.46
CA THR A 140 -3.41 -1.23 20.27
C THR A 140 -4.28 0.02 20.41
N VAL A 141 -4.41 0.75 19.30
CA VAL A 141 -5.27 1.93 19.18
C VAL A 141 -6.47 1.59 18.31
N ILE A 142 -7.67 1.80 18.85
CA ILE A 142 -8.93 1.76 18.11
C ILE A 142 -9.43 3.19 17.89
N GLY A 143 -9.42 3.62 16.63
CA GLY A 143 -9.76 4.96 16.20
C GLY A 143 -11.24 5.29 16.34
N ALA A 144 -11.54 6.60 16.41
CA ALA A 144 -12.89 7.08 16.64
C ALA A 144 -13.92 6.53 15.64
N ASN A 145 -15.14 6.25 16.11
CA ASN A 145 -16.25 5.70 15.31
C ASN A 145 -15.94 4.34 14.64
N SER A 146 -14.92 3.61 15.07
CA SER A 146 -14.65 2.27 14.55
C SER A 146 -15.55 1.24 15.22
N TYR A 147 -15.90 0.18 14.49
CA TYR A 147 -16.69 -0.94 14.97
C TYR A 147 -15.81 -2.20 15.05
N VAL A 148 -15.75 -2.83 16.22
CA VAL A 148 -15.10 -4.13 16.45
C VAL A 148 -16.17 -5.13 16.85
N GLY A 149 -16.50 -6.02 15.93
CA GLY A 149 -17.58 -6.98 16.04
C GLY A 149 -17.35 -8.08 17.07
N HIS A 150 -18.40 -8.87 17.29
CA HIS A 150 -18.42 -9.97 18.28
C HIS A 150 -17.27 -10.94 18.04
N GLU A 151 -16.60 -11.37 19.12
CA GLU A 151 -15.52 -12.37 19.09
C GLU A 151 -14.34 -12.02 18.15
N VAL A 152 -14.18 -10.75 17.76
CA VAL A 152 -13.01 -10.31 16.99
C VAL A 152 -11.77 -10.40 17.86
N VAL A 153 -10.67 -10.86 17.27
CA VAL A 153 -9.35 -10.87 17.93
C VAL A 153 -8.43 -9.90 17.20
N ILE A 154 -7.82 -8.98 17.94
CA ILE A 154 -6.81 -8.03 17.44
C ILE A 154 -5.55 -8.18 18.30
N GLY A 155 -4.41 -8.37 17.65
CA GLY A 155 -3.11 -8.49 18.31
C GLY A 155 -2.61 -7.17 18.93
N ALA A 156 -1.35 -7.19 19.37
CA ALA A 156 -0.73 -6.05 20.03
C ALA A 156 -0.19 -5.03 19.01
N HIS A 157 0.00 -3.78 19.46
CA HIS A 157 0.61 -2.69 18.69
C HIS A 157 -0.10 -2.38 17.36
N CYS A 158 -1.40 -2.63 17.26
CA CYS A 158 -2.16 -2.31 16.05
C CYS A 158 -2.59 -0.83 16.03
N MET A 159 -2.69 -0.27 14.83
CA MET A 159 -3.28 1.05 14.59
C MET A 159 -4.52 0.89 13.72
N ILE A 160 -5.69 0.99 14.34
CA ILE A 160 -6.96 1.00 13.62
C ILE A 160 -7.39 2.47 13.52
N TYR A 161 -7.27 3.07 12.34
CA TYR A 161 -7.66 4.47 12.13
C TYR A 161 -9.19 4.66 12.29
N PRO A 162 -9.68 5.91 12.41
CA PRO A 162 -11.11 6.17 12.58
C PRO A 162 -11.97 5.57 11.46
N GLN A 163 -13.22 5.23 11.79
CA GLN A 163 -14.23 4.73 10.86
C GLN A 163 -13.85 3.42 10.16
N VAL A 164 -13.18 2.51 10.86
CA VAL A 164 -12.93 1.15 10.37
C VAL A 164 -14.00 0.20 10.92
N ALA A 165 -14.50 -0.71 10.09
CA ALA A 165 -15.46 -1.74 10.50
C ALA A 165 -14.82 -3.12 10.42
N ILE A 166 -14.62 -3.78 11.57
CA ILE A 166 -14.14 -5.15 11.67
C ILE A 166 -15.31 -6.03 12.10
N ARG A 167 -15.80 -6.86 11.18
CA ARG A 167 -16.94 -7.74 11.42
C ARG A 167 -16.56 -8.96 12.24
N GLU A 168 -17.58 -9.56 12.83
CA GLU A 168 -17.49 -10.60 13.85
C GLU A 168 -16.56 -11.77 13.49
N ARG A 169 -15.88 -12.32 14.50
CA ARG A 169 -14.94 -13.47 14.42
C ARG A 169 -13.72 -13.27 13.50
N SER A 170 -13.50 -12.06 12.99
CA SER A 170 -12.26 -11.77 12.25
C SER A 170 -11.05 -11.85 13.20
N ILE A 171 -9.93 -12.33 12.67
CA ILE A 171 -8.67 -12.47 13.41
C ILE A 171 -7.65 -11.52 12.77
N ILE A 172 -7.11 -10.62 13.57
CA ILE A 172 -6.10 -9.63 13.18
C ILE A 172 -4.86 -9.86 14.05
N GLY A 173 -3.71 -10.03 13.42
CA GLY A 173 -2.42 -10.19 14.05
C GLY A 173 -1.93 -8.92 14.76
N SER A 174 -0.62 -8.85 15.00
CA SER A 174 0.03 -7.74 15.68
C SER A 174 0.69 -6.77 14.69
N ARG A 175 0.84 -5.51 15.09
CA ARG A 175 1.46 -4.44 14.26
C ARG A 175 0.73 -4.22 12.94
N VAL A 176 -0.58 -4.49 12.92
CA VAL A 176 -1.44 -4.26 11.76
C VAL A 176 -1.91 -2.81 11.74
N ILE A 177 -1.93 -2.22 10.55
CA ILE A 177 -2.43 -0.87 10.30
C ILE A 177 -3.65 -0.96 9.38
N LEU A 178 -4.81 -0.48 9.84
CA LEU A 178 -6.02 -0.36 9.03
C LEU A 178 -6.38 1.11 8.88
N HIS A 179 -6.34 1.63 7.65
CA HIS A 179 -6.70 3.02 7.35
C HIS A 179 -8.21 3.24 7.30
N SER A 180 -8.63 4.49 7.42
CA SER A 180 -10.04 4.87 7.55
C SER A 180 -10.95 4.35 6.45
N GLY A 181 -12.16 3.94 6.84
CA GLY A 181 -13.17 3.41 5.93
C GLY A 181 -12.96 1.96 5.49
N ALA A 182 -11.87 1.30 5.92
CA ALA A 182 -11.67 -0.11 5.64
C ALA A 182 -12.77 -0.98 6.28
N VAL A 183 -13.24 -1.98 5.55
CA VAL A 183 -14.25 -2.94 6.01
C VAL A 183 -13.69 -4.35 5.92
N ILE A 184 -13.56 -4.99 7.07
CA ILE A 184 -12.99 -6.33 7.22
C ILE A 184 -14.10 -7.30 7.59
N GLY A 185 -14.28 -8.34 6.78
CA GLY A 185 -15.22 -9.42 7.05
C GLY A 185 -16.66 -9.15 6.61
N ALA A 186 -16.89 -8.29 5.62
CA ALA A 186 -18.18 -8.19 4.92
C ALA A 186 -18.56 -9.53 4.25
N ASP A 187 -19.85 -9.74 3.96
CA ASP A 187 -20.27 -10.93 3.21
C ASP A 187 -19.80 -10.81 1.76
N GLY A 188 -19.11 -11.83 1.26
CA GLY A 188 -18.78 -11.90 -0.16
C GLY A 188 -19.98 -12.09 -1.08
N PHE A 189 -19.73 -11.97 -2.39
CA PHE A 189 -20.73 -12.10 -3.46
C PHE A 189 -21.15 -13.56 -3.71
N GLY A 190 -21.88 -14.15 -2.74
CA GLY A 190 -22.38 -15.52 -2.82
C GLY A 190 -23.89 -15.57 -3.07
N PHE A 191 -24.29 -15.85 -4.32
CA PHE A 191 -25.68 -16.02 -4.71
C PHE A 191 -25.86 -17.28 -5.58
N GLU A 192 -26.98 -17.97 -5.43
CA GLU A 192 -27.43 -19.01 -6.36
C GLU A 192 -28.71 -18.57 -7.07
N ILE A 193 -28.89 -19.01 -8.32
CA ILE A 193 -30.11 -18.71 -9.07
C ILE A 193 -31.10 -19.85 -8.86
N VAL A 194 -32.18 -19.57 -8.13
CA VAL A 194 -33.30 -20.50 -7.91
C VAL A 194 -34.53 -19.88 -8.56
N GLU A 195 -35.11 -20.59 -9.52
CA GLU A 195 -36.27 -20.11 -10.29
C GLU A 195 -36.07 -18.72 -10.93
N GLY A 196 -34.85 -18.44 -11.40
CA GLY A 196 -34.50 -17.16 -12.02
C GLY A 196 -34.26 -16.00 -11.04
N ARG A 197 -34.30 -16.24 -9.72
CA ARG A 197 -34.05 -15.23 -8.68
C ARG A 197 -32.73 -15.51 -7.94
N PRO A 198 -31.91 -14.47 -7.66
CA PRO A 198 -30.73 -14.64 -6.83
C PRO A 198 -31.12 -14.86 -5.37
N GLN A 199 -30.74 -15.99 -4.80
CA GLN A 199 -30.87 -16.30 -3.38
C GLN A 199 -29.51 -16.20 -2.69
N LYS A 200 -29.47 -15.54 -1.53
CA LYS A 200 -28.24 -15.29 -0.78
C LYS A 200 -27.73 -16.57 -0.16
N ILE A 201 -26.44 -16.86 -0.38
CA ILE A 201 -25.73 -17.94 0.29
C ILE A 201 -25.01 -17.36 1.52
N PRO A 202 -25.34 -17.81 2.74
CA PRO A 202 -24.66 -17.35 3.95
C PRO A 202 -23.14 -17.57 3.88
N GLN A 203 -22.39 -16.54 4.27
CA GLN A 203 -20.93 -16.59 4.37
C GLN A 203 -20.56 -16.80 5.84
N ILE A 204 -20.16 -18.02 6.19
CA ILE A 204 -19.95 -18.43 7.59
C ILE A 204 -18.48 -18.52 7.98
N GLY A 205 -17.56 -18.27 7.04
CA GLY A 205 -16.13 -18.17 7.31
C GLY A 205 -15.75 -16.84 7.96
N ILE A 206 -14.44 -16.64 8.10
CA ILE A 206 -13.84 -15.46 8.72
C ILE A 206 -12.89 -14.75 7.76
N VAL A 207 -12.36 -13.62 8.21
CA VAL A 207 -11.13 -13.03 7.68
C VAL A 207 -10.02 -13.29 8.69
N GLN A 208 -8.85 -13.67 8.20
CA GLN A 208 -7.62 -13.69 8.98
C GLN A 208 -6.58 -12.77 8.33
N ILE A 209 -6.02 -11.88 9.13
CA ILE A 209 -4.92 -10.98 8.76
C ILE A 209 -3.78 -11.29 9.72
N ASP A 210 -2.62 -11.66 9.19
CA ASP A 210 -1.42 -11.93 9.99
C ASP A 210 -0.68 -10.62 10.33
N ASP A 211 0.45 -10.76 11.02
CA ASP A 211 1.26 -9.64 11.51
C ASP A 211 1.79 -8.70 10.41
N ASP A 212 2.13 -7.46 10.79
CA ASP A 212 2.85 -6.48 9.95
C ASP A 212 2.13 -6.10 8.64
N VAL A 213 0.84 -6.40 8.54
CA VAL A 213 -0.02 -6.06 7.39
C VAL A 213 -0.47 -4.60 7.46
N GLU A 214 -0.52 -3.93 6.32
CA GLU A 214 -1.10 -2.60 6.19
C GLU A 214 -2.18 -2.57 5.10
N ILE A 215 -3.35 -2.02 5.44
CA ILE A 215 -4.55 -1.99 4.60
C ILE A 215 -4.99 -0.53 4.46
N GLY A 216 -5.00 -0.05 3.23
CA GLY A 216 -5.33 1.31 2.84
C GLY A 216 -6.80 1.69 3.08
N ALA A 217 -7.09 2.96 2.84
CA ALA A 217 -8.39 3.55 3.05
C ALA A 217 -9.44 2.95 2.12
N ASN A 218 -10.65 2.75 2.64
CA ASN A 218 -11.79 2.20 1.91
C ASN A 218 -11.51 0.85 1.20
N VAL A 219 -10.59 0.04 1.75
CA VAL A 219 -10.38 -1.34 1.30
C VAL A 219 -11.47 -2.23 1.89
N THR A 220 -11.96 -3.16 1.08
CA THR A 220 -12.95 -4.15 1.47
C THR A 220 -12.37 -5.55 1.37
N ILE A 221 -12.42 -6.30 2.47
CA ILE A 221 -11.99 -7.70 2.54
C ILE A 221 -13.16 -8.55 2.97
N ASP A 222 -13.69 -9.36 2.06
CA ASP A 222 -14.85 -10.20 2.34
C ASP A 222 -14.44 -11.42 3.16
N ARG A 223 -15.29 -11.83 4.10
CA ARG A 223 -15.15 -13.12 4.77
C ARG A 223 -15.34 -14.26 3.77
N ALA A 224 -14.70 -15.38 4.06
CA ALA A 224 -14.86 -16.57 3.27
C ALA A 224 -16.29 -17.16 3.39
N LYS A 225 -16.69 -17.91 2.36
CA LYS A 225 -17.88 -18.76 2.45
C LYS A 225 -17.72 -19.79 3.56
N PHE A 226 -16.59 -20.50 3.53
CA PHE A 226 -16.14 -21.45 4.54
C PHE A 226 -14.65 -21.23 4.82
N GLY A 227 -14.20 -21.49 6.05
CA GLY A 227 -12.80 -21.30 6.42
C GLY A 227 -12.45 -19.83 6.54
N ARG A 228 -11.42 -19.37 5.80
CA ARG A 228 -10.91 -18.00 5.90
C ARG A 228 -10.52 -17.39 4.56
N THR A 229 -10.77 -16.09 4.41
CA THR A 229 -9.99 -15.21 3.53
C THR A 229 -8.74 -14.84 4.30
N TRP A 230 -7.55 -14.99 3.72
CA TRP A 230 -6.29 -14.94 4.47
C TRP A 230 -5.29 -13.97 3.85
N ILE A 231 -4.94 -12.94 4.61
CA ILE A 231 -3.87 -11.99 4.27
C ILE A 231 -2.66 -12.34 5.12
N LYS A 232 -1.61 -12.87 4.49
CA LYS A 232 -0.41 -13.31 5.20
C LYS A 232 0.49 -12.14 5.60
N GLN A 233 1.48 -12.46 6.42
CA GLN A 233 2.36 -11.49 7.07
C GLN A 233 2.99 -10.49 6.09
N GLY A 234 3.04 -9.21 6.49
CA GLY A 234 3.80 -8.17 5.82
C GLY A 234 3.20 -7.67 4.50
N VAL A 235 1.99 -8.11 4.13
CA VAL A 235 1.29 -7.64 2.93
C VAL A 235 0.95 -6.15 3.04
N LYS A 236 1.06 -5.42 1.93
CA LYS A 236 0.66 -4.01 1.83
C LYS A 236 -0.41 -3.85 0.77
N ILE A 237 -1.58 -3.37 1.17
CA ILE A 237 -2.73 -3.14 0.30
C ILE A 237 -3.02 -1.64 0.29
N ASP A 238 -2.97 -1.03 -0.88
CA ASP A 238 -3.26 0.38 -1.08
C ASP A 238 -4.79 0.63 -1.13
N ASN A 239 -5.19 1.88 -1.27
CA ASN A 239 -6.57 2.34 -1.14
C ASN A 239 -7.52 1.72 -2.17
N LEU A 240 -8.80 1.60 -1.79
CA LEU A 240 -9.90 1.20 -2.68
C LEU A 240 -9.72 -0.18 -3.36
N VAL A 241 -8.96 -1.08 -2.75
CA VAL A 241 -8.81 -2.46 -3.21
C VAL A 241 -9.99 -3.31 -2.74
N GLN A 242 -10.46 -4.23 -3.59
CA GLN A 242 -11.44 -5.26 -3.23
C GLN A 242 -10.75 -6.63 -3.16
N ILE A 243 -10.88 -7.30 -2.01
CA ILE A 243 -10.48 -8.69 -1.80
C ILE A 243 -11.73 -9.53 -1.55
N ALA A 244 -12.09 -10.39 -2.50
CA ALA A 244 -13.27 -11.22 -2.40
C ALA A 244 -13.09 -12.40 -1.43
N HIS A 245 -14.20 -13.12 -1.19
CA HIS A 245 -14.25 -14.26 -0.30
C HIS A 245 -13.24 -15.37 -0.69
N ASN A 246 -12.65 -16.04 0.31
CA ASN A 246 -11.72 -17.16 0.14
C ASN A 246 -10.39 -16.82 -0.56
N VAL A 247 -10.11 -15.55 -0.83
CA VAL A 247 -8.81 -15.14 -1.37
C VAL A 247 -7.70 -15.39 -0.36
N VAL A 248 -6.55 -15.83 -0.85
CA VAL A 248 -5.31 -15.93 -0.06
C VAL A 248 -4.26 -15.03 -0.70
N ILE A 249 -3.68 -14.13 0.09
CA ILE A 249 -2.58 -13.27 -0.34
C ILE A 249 -1.31 -13.68 0.40
N GLY A 250 -0.27 -14.02 -0.37
CA GLY A 250 1.05 -14.42 0.10
C GLY A 250 1.82 -13.31 0.81
N SER A 251 2.79 -13.72 1.61
CA SER A 251 3.59 -12.85 2.47
C SER A 251 4.39 -11.83 1.65
N HIS A 252 4.50 -10.61 2.19
CA HIS A 252 5.26 -9.50 1.59
C HIS A 252 4.82 -9.12 0.16
N SER A 253 3.63 -9.49 -0.26
CA SER A 253 3.03 -9.02 -1.51
C SER A 253 2.50 -7.59 -1.36
N VAL A 254 2.57 -6.83 -2.44
CA VAL A 254 2.11 -5.44 -2.50
C VAL A 254 1.04 -5.28 -3.57
N ILE A 255 -0.07 -4.65 -3.21
CA ILE A 255 -1.23 -4.47 -4.08
C ILE A 255 -1.56 -2.98 -4.14
N ALA A 256 -1.37 -2.38 -5.31
CA ALA A 256 -1.64 -0.97 -5.54
C ALA A 256 -3.14 -0.66 -5.72
N ALA A 257 -3.48 0.62 -5.62
CA ALA A 257 -4.86 1.08 -5.49
C ALA A 257 -5.81 0.56 -6.57
N GLN A 258 -7.08 0.40 -6.19
CA GLN A 258 -8.18 0.02 -7.08
C GLN A 258 -8.04 -1.35 -7.76
N ALA A 259 -7.12 -2.20 -7.32
CA ALA A 259 -7.08 -3.59 -7.75
C ALA A 259 -8.31 -4.36 -7.20
N GLY A 260 -8.76 -5.35 -7.96
CA GLY A 260 -9.85 -6.25 -7.56
C GLY A 260 -9.44 -7.71 -7.72
N ILE A 261 -9.53 -8.49 -6.65
CA ILE A 261 -9.17 -9.91 -6.63
C ILE A 261 -10.42 -10.73 -6.34
N ALA A 262 -10.89 -11.46 -7.34
CA ALA A 262 -12.11 -12.25 -7.23
C ALA A 262 -11.92 -13.54 -6.41
N GLY A 263 -13.05 -14.13 -6.02
CA GLY A 263 -13.11 -15.12 -4.96
C GLY A 263 -12.30 -16.38 -5.25
N SER A 264 -11.78 -16.99 -4.17
CA SER A 264 -10.99 -18.22 -4.17
C SER A 264 -9.67 -18.17 -4.96
N SER A 265 -9.22 -17.00 -5.38
CA SER A 265 -7.91 -16.84 -6.02
C SER A 265 -6.78 -16.85 -4.98
N ARG A 266 -5.59 -17.29 -5.41
CA ARG A 266 -4.39 -17.38 -4.58
C ARG A 266 -3.31 -16.51 -5.19
N VAL A 267 -2.81 -15.55 -4.42
CA VAL A 267 -1.63 -14.75 -4.76
C VAL A 267 -0.47 -15.26 -3.93
N GLY A 268 0.65 -15.58 -4.59
CA GLY A 268 1.87 -16.05 -3.97
C GLY A 268 2.58 -14.99 -3.14
N ASP A 269 3.75 -15.35 -2.63
CA ASP A 269 4.60 -14.48 -1.81
C ASP A 269 5.37 -13.49 -2.71
N GLN A 270 5.61 -12.27 -2.21
CA GLN A 270 6.39 -11.22 -2.89
C GLN A 270 5.85 -10.81 -4.28
N VAL A 271 4.54 -10.93 -4.49
CA VAL A 271 3.88 -10.51 -5.73
C VAL A 271 3.65 -9.00 -5.71
N MET A 272 3.83 -8.35 -6.86
CA MET A 272 3.51 -6.93 -7.05
C MET A 272 2.32 -6.80 -8.00
N ILE A 273 1.19 -6.33 -7.49
CA ILE A 273 -0.02 -6.07 -8.27
C ILE A 273 -0.15 -4.56 -8.49
N GLY A 274 -0.06 -4.14 -9.74
CA GLY A 274 -0.19 -2.73 -10.13
C GLY A 274 -1.62 -2.19 -10.00
N GLY A 275 -1.75 -0.87 -10.06
CA GLY A 275 -3.03 -0.20 -9.85
C GLY A 275 -4.08 -0.62 -10.89
N GLN A 276 -5.33 -0.74 -10.45
CA GLN A 276 -6.48 -1.14 -11.29
C GLN A 276 -6.30 -2.51 -11.99
N VAL A 277 -5.48 -3.42 -11.45
CA VAL A 277 -5.43 -4.80 -11.94
C VAL A 277 -6.70 -5.54 -11.53
N GLY A 278 -7.25 -6.33 -12.45
CA GLY A 278 -8.35 -7.24 -12.18
C GLY A 278 -7.88 -8.69 -12.24
N VAL A 279 -8.16 -9.48 -11.20
CA VAL A 279 -7.87 -10.92 -11.15
C VAL A 279 -9.19 -11.69 -11.11
N THR A 280 -9.39 -12.62 -12.03
CA THR A 280 -10.59 -13.47 -12.05
C THR A 280 -10.54 -14.50 -10.92
N GLY A 281 -11.69 -15.10 -10.58
CA GLY A 281 -11.79 -16.07 -9.49
C GLY A 281 -11.08 -17.38 -9.83
N HIS A 282 -10.69 -18.12 -8.79
CA HIS A 282 -10.03 -19.43 -8.90
C HIS A 282 -8.71 -19.43 -9.69
N VAL A 283 -7.99 -18.30 -9.69
CA VAL A 283 -6.69 -18.18 -10.35
C VAL A 283 -5.57 -18.25 -9.32
N GLU A 284 -4.47 -18.89 -9.70
CA GLU A 284 -3.23 -18.91 -8.93
C GLU A 284 -2.18 -18.01 -9.58
N ILE A 285 -1.68 -17.03 -8.84
CA ILE A 285 -0.54 -16.21 -9.20
C ILE A 285 0.65 -16.70 -8.39
N GLY A 286 1.66 -17.27 -9.06
CA GLY A 286 2.87 -17.74 -8.39
C GLY A 286 3.67 -16.62 -7.71
N ASP A 287 4.69 -17.02 -6.95
CA ASP A 287 5.53 -16.10 -6.20
C ASP A 287 6.31 -15.14 -7.12
N ARG A 288 6.66 -13.95 -6.60
CA ARG A 288 7.52 -12.95 -7.27
C ARG A 288 7.04 -12.49 -8.65
N ASN A 289 5.77 -12.70 -8.97
CA ASN A 289 5.17 -12.14 -10.18
C ASN A 289 4.94 -10.64 -10.03
N MET A 290 5.11 -9.89 -11.12
CA MET A 290 4.78 -8.48 -11.24
C MET A 290 3.70 -8.32 -12.29
N VAL A 291 2.53 -7.85 -11.90
CA VAL A 291 1.41 -7.56 -12.80
C VAL A 291 1.30 -6.06 -12.96
N ALA A 292 1.61 -5.55 -14.15
CA ALA A 292 1.56 -4.12 -14.44
C ALA A 292 0.12 -3.57 -14.35
N ALA A 293 0.02 -2.26 -14.10
CA ALA A 293 -1.26 -1.58 -13.92
C ALA A 293 -2.24 -1.84 -15.07
N LYS A 294 -3.54 -1.91 -14.74
CA LYS A 294 -4.66 -2.18 -15.66
C LYS A 294 -4.62 -3.51 -16.40
N ALA A 295 -3.78 -4.47 -15.98
CA ALA A 295 -3.81 -5.81 -16.54
C ALA A 295 -5.00 -6.62 -16.02
N GLY A 296 -5.49 -7.55 -16.86
CA GLY A 296 -6.49 -8.54 -16.50
C GLY A 296 -5.86 -9.92 -16.40
N VAL A 297 -5.88 -10.54 -15.23
CA VAL A 297 -5.35 -11.89 -14.99
C VAL A 297 -6.51 -12.88 -15.03
N SER A 298 -6.65 -13.60 -16.15
CA SER A 298 -7.74 -14.55 -16.38
C SER A 298 -7.31 -16.03 -16.29
N LYS A 299 -6.02 -16.29 -16.07
CA LYS A 299 -5.41 -17.63 -16.03
C LYS A 299 -4.28 -17.62 -15.01
N ASN A 300 -3.90 -18.82 -14.56
CA ASN A 300 -2.78 -19.00 -13.65
C ASN A 300 -1.50 -18.38 -14.23
N LEU A 301 -0.74 -17.71 -13.36
CA LEU A 301 0.59 -17.21 -13.67
C LEU A 301 1.63 -18.20 -13.13
N PRO A 302 2.80 -18.32 -13.79
CA PRO A 302 3.84 -19.28 -13.44
C PRO A 302 4.32 -19.16 -11.98
N PRO A 303 4.77 -20.28 -11.37
CA PRO A 303 5.28 -20.31 -10.00
C PRO A 303 6.61 -19.54 -9.82
N ASP A 304 7.41 -19.41 -10.88
CA ASP A 304 8.79 -18.92 -10.79
C ASP A 304 8.94 -17.40 -11.01
N GLY A 305 7.83 -16.66 -10.98
CA GLY A 305 7.78 -15.23 -11.23
C GLY A 305 7.69 -14.86 -12.72
N GLY A 306 7.62 -13.56 -12.99
CA GLY A 306 7.42 -13.02 -14.33
C GLY A 306 6.86 -11.60 -14.31
N ALA A 307 6.99 -10.88 -15.42
CA ALA A 307 6.41 -9.55 -15.59
C ALA A 307 5.30 -9.60 -16.63
N TRP A 308 4.10 -9.19 -16.23
CA TRP A 308 2.88 -9.28 -17.02
C TRP A 308 2.37 -7.89 -17.33
N TRP A 309 2.09 -7.63 -18.60
CA TRP A 309 1.67 -6.32 -19.08
C TRP A 309 0.43 -6.45 -19.96
N SER A 310 -0.41 -5.40 -19.98
CA SER A 310 -1.58 -5.30 -20.88
C SER A 310 -1.38 -4.16 -21.89
N THR A 311 -2.01 -3.00 -21.70
CA THR A 311 -2.09 -1.98 -22.76
C THR A 311 -1.56 -0.62 -22.27
N PRO A 312 -0.56 -0.02 -22.95
CA PRO A 312 -0.07 1.31 -22.63
C PRO A 312 -1.02 2.40 -23.16
N ALA A 313 -0.85 3.63 -22.68
CA ALA A 313 -1.45 4.80 -23.33
C ALA A 313 -0.75 5.07 -24.66
N ILE A 314 -1.52 5.15 -25.75
CA ILE A 314 -1.03 5.45 -27.11
C ILE A 314 -1.89 6.56 -27.74
N PRO A 315 -1.40 7.28 -28.77
CA PRO A 315 -2.17 8.30 -29.46
C PRO A 315 -3.51 7.79 -29.99
N LEU A 316 -4.58 8.58 -29.85
CA LEU A 316 -5.96 8.18 -30.17
C LEU A 316 -6.12 7.61 -31.59
N ARG A 317 -5.46 8.23 -32.57
CA ARG A 317 -5.52 7.79 -33.96
C ARG A 317 -4.97 6.38 -34.13
N GLU A 318 -3.79 6.14 -33.54
CA GLU A 318 -3.13 4.84 -33.56
C GLU A 318 -4.00 3.78 -32.87
N ALA A 319 -4.58 4.09 -31.70
CA ALA A 319 -5.48 3.18 -30.99
C ALA A 319 -6.70 2.76 -31.84
N LYS A 320 -7.34 3.71 -32.53
CA LYS A 320 -8.48 3.42 -33.41
C LYS A 320 -8.09 2.55 -34.59
N GLU A 321 -6.91 2.80 -35.18
CA GLU A 321 -6.38 2.00 -36.28
C GLU A 321 -6.08 0.56 -35.82
N GLN A 322 -5.42 0.38 -34.68
CA GLN A 322 -5.15 -0.93 -34.09
C GLN A 322 -6.44 -1.71 -33.78
N LEU A 323 -7.45 -1.07 -33.17
CA LEU A 323 -8.76 -1.68 -32.91
C LEU A 323 -9.47 -2.09 -34.21
N ALA A 324 -9.36 -1.30 -35.27
CA ALA A 324 -9.93 -1.67 -36.57
C ALA A 324 -9.25 -2.91 -37.17
N TRP A 325 -7.93 -3.08 -36.97
CA TRP A 325 -7.22 -4.29 -37.40
C TRP A 325 -7.68 -5.53 -36.64
N ILE A 326 -7.86 -5.44 -35.32
CA ILE A 326 -8.36 -6.53 -34.48
C ILE A 326 -9.75 -6.99 -34.96
N HIS A 327 -10.67 -6.07 -35.25
CA HIS A 327 -11.99 -6.43 -35.78
C HIS A 327 -11.94 -7.11 -37.16
N ARG A 328 -10.88 -6.88 -37.94
CA ARG A 328 -10.69 -7.47 -39.27
C ARG A 328 -9.91 -8.79 -39.23
N LEU A 329 -9.36 -9.19 -38.08
CA LEU A 329 -8.47 -10.34 -37.94
C LEU A 329 -9.13 -11.64 -38.42
N GLY A 330 -10.40 -11.87 -38.08
CA GLY A 330 -11.13 -13.05 -38.54
C GLY A 330 -11.28 -13.13 -40.06
N LYS A 331 -11.53 -11.99 -40.73
CA LYS A 331 -11.58 -11.93 -42.20
C LYS A 331 -10.21 -12.18 -42.82
N LEU A 332 -9.15 -11.66 -42.19
CA LEU A 332 -7.78 -11.90 -42.62
C LEU A 332 -7.42 -13.38 -42.51
N PHE A 333 -7.71 -14.04 -41.39
CA PHE A 333 -7.49 -15.49 -41.21
C PHE A 333 -8.23 -16.32 -42.26
N ALA A 334 -9.50 -16.01 -42.53
CA ALA A 334 -10.27 -16.70 -43.57
C ALA A 334 -9.63 -16.53 -44.96
N ARG A 335 -9.12 -15.34 -45.27
CA ARG A 335 -8.44 -15.05 -46.53
C ARG A 335 -7.10 -15.79 -46.64
N VAL A 336 -6.31 -15.84 -45.57
CA VAL A 336 -5.04 -16.58 -45.51
C VAL A 336 -5.29 -18.08 -45.73
N LYS A 337 -6.25 -18.67 -45.02
CA LYS A 337 -6.63 -20.08 -45.20
C LYS A 337 -7.07 -20.42 -46.63
N ALA A 338 -7.78 -19.50 -47.29
CA ALA A 338 -8.17 -19.67 -48.69
C ALA A 338 -6.98 -19.59 -49.65
N LEU A 339 -5.95 -18.80 -49.33
CA LEU A 339 -4.71 -18.71 -50.10
C LEU A 339 -3.84 -19.94 -49.90
N GLU A 340 -3.64 -20.40 -48.66
CA GLU A 340 -2.90 -21.63 -48.33
C GLU A 340 -3.47 -22.83 -49.09
N LYS A 341 -4.81 -23.00 -49.07
CA LYS A 341 -5.50 -24.04 -49.82
C LYS A 341 -5.25 -23.96 -51.34
N LYS A 342 -5.17 -22.76 -51.91
CA LYS A 342 -4.88 -22.58 -53.35
C LYS A 342 -3.43 -22.89 -53.70
N LEU A 343 -2.52 -22.68 -52.76
CA LEU A 343 -1.08 -22.90 -52.93
C LEU A 343 -0.65 -24.33 -52.56
N GLY A 344 -1.56 -25.16 -52.03
CA GLY A 344 -1.25 -26.53 -51.63
C GLY A 344 -0.43 -26.62 -50.34
N MET A 345 -0.50 -25.60 -49.49
CA MET A 345 0.05 -25.57 -48.14
C MET A 345 -0.95 -26.10 -47.12
#